data_AF-A0A8T3R8D6-F1
#
_entry.id   AF-A0A8T3R8D6-F1
#
_cell.length_a   1.000
_cell.length_b   1.000
_cell.length_c   1.000
_cell.angle_alpha   90.00
_cell.angle_beta   90.00
_cell.angle_gamma   90.00
#
_symmetry.space_group_name_H-M   'P 1'
#
loop_
_entity.id
_entity.type
_entity.pdbx_description
1 polymer ?
#
loop_
_entity_poly.entity_id
_entity_poly.type
_entity_poly.pdbx_seq_one_letter_code
_entity_poly.pdbx_strand_id
1 'polypeptide(L)'
;MTEAPNRRRLFSRFSPATGAAAALAIVIGATAIGLGAFGLRGTAPERSPALDLMPPTSVLGIDVISVSAVRAIGAANRAAEREIAVEGWYTPAGTRECPTPAEFAVSPVKVRCPDQFEWLTEAPESLVPTTANTEVGRLPTSPALNPDLDGIDRSWQPRLPSVGTSGSSTPAHVVFVGHMRDRRARLCPQTELDACLQRFVVDKVAWVDGRVPPLSRVDLLDGVKAQSTPGDIAMVVGDQAPDATILSMVTVDGNPGLSAIEPSLGTGRRGVIDHSVLWVVRALEATRLETYIVVDGSDAIYRMTADGDALPIGGSFVSPPEPSDVLAKWPPEGSIVLTLSNPVGTARPPVWVAVVDRSGRLIRAMERASGSADLDVQLDDQGSAAVVEPGHPNRVHLFWEGSICDTRIDIEIAPDLQTIAIRDTRPGCDAIATGRELVLDFDEPVDVTATRINRSTTFEERGYALDCGPLDRATCTERAADTVANYSVRYPLKRIVSINFRGPCDDSDVTFNDGTVIASDTSCTATPSPG
;
A
#
# COMPACT_ATOMS: atom_id res chain seq x y z
N MET A 1 0.79 46.86 -16.58
CA MET A 1 1.27 46.08 -17.74
C MET A 1 2.78 46.16 -17.74
N THR A 2 3.41 45.18 -17.14
CA THR A 2 4.87 45.04 -17.04
C THR A 2 5.12 43.55 -17.14
N GLU A 3 5.56 43.10 -18.32
CA GLU A 3 5.94 41.72 -18.59
C GLU A 3 7.17 41.32 -17.77
N ALA A 4 7.08 40.19 -17.09
CA ALA A 4 8.23 39.54 -16.44
C ALA A 4 8.98 38.66 -17.46
N PRO A 5 10.32 38.58 -17.40
CA PRO A 5 11.11 37.89 -18.42
C PRO A 5 11.11 36.37 -18.23
N ASN A 6 10.70 35.68 -19.31
CA ASN A 6 10.67 34.23 -19.45
C ASN A 6 12.11 33.68 -19.61
N ARG A 7 12.73 33.17 -18.54
CA ARG A 7 14.03 32.48 -18.60
C ARG A 7 13.83 31.00 -18.92
N ARG A 8 13.79 30.66 -20.22
CA ARG A 8 14.04 29.28 -20.68
C ARG A 8 15.54 28.98 -20.57
N ARG A 9 15.94 28.14 -19.62
CA ARG A 9 17.27 27.50 -19.65
C ARG A 9 17.17 26.26 -20.54
N LEU A 10 17.86 26.32 -21.68
CA LEU A 10 18.08 25.17 -22.56
C LEU A 10 19.10 24.24 -21.89
N PHE A 11 18.67 23.05 -21.48
CA PHE A 11 19.58 21.95 -21.18
C PHE A 11 20.15 21.40 -22.50
N SER A 12 21.46 21.55 -22.69
CA SER A 12 22.17 20.94 -23.82
C SER A 12 22.23 19.43 -23.64
N ARG A 13 21.64 18.69 -24.58
CA ARG A 13 21.84 17.25 -24.75
C ARG A 13 23.34 16.99 -24.98
N PHE A 14 23.97 16.24 -24.08
CA PHE A 14 25.26 15.60 -24.37
C PHE A 14 25.01 14.39 -25.27
N SER A 15 25.45 14.47 -26.53
CA SER A 15 25.64 13.29 -27.38
C SER A 15 26.98 12.63 -27.02
N PRO A 16 27.06 11.30 -26.86
CA PRO A 16 28.35 10.62 -26.81
C PRO A 16 28.87 10.50 -28.25
N ALA A 17 29.96 11.20 -28.54
CA ALA A 17 30.73 11.00 -29.75
C ALA A 17 31.58 9.72 -29.59
N THR A 18 31.39 8.80 -30.52
CA THR A 18 32.29 7.71 -30.88
C THR A 18 33.70 8.24 -31.17
N GLY A 19 34.74 7.60 -30.63
CA GLY A 19 36.09 7.87 -31.10
C GLY A 19 37.25 7.30 -30.26
N ALA A 20 37.94 6.34 -30.88
CA ALA A 20 39.36 6.02 -30.74
C ALA A 20 39.83 5.17 -29.55
N ALA A 21 40.10 3.91 -29.90
CA ALA A 21 41.00 3.01 -29.21
C ALA A 21 42.42 3.60 -29.10
N ALA A 22 43.01 3.52 -27.92
CA ALA A 22 44.45 3.60 -27.72
C ALA A 22 44.87 2.47 -26.79
N ALA A 23 45.65 1.54 -27.33
CA ALA A 23 46.27 0.44 -26.62
C ALA A 23 47.24 0.97 -25.55
N LEU A 24 47.12 0.50 -24.31
CA LEU A 24 48.13 0.70 -23.28
C LEU A 24 48.72 -0.66 -22.90
N ALA A 25 50.04 -0.73 -23.07
CA ALA A 25 50.87 -1.90 -22.91
C ALA A 25 50.91 -2.39 -21.46
N ILE A 26 50.88 -3.71 -21.35
CA ILE A 26 51.13 -4.53 -20.17
C ILE A 26 52.61 -4.38 -19.78
N VAL A 27 52.89 -3.99 -18.53
CA VAL A 27 54.18 -4.22 -17.87
C VAL A 27 53.94 -5.14 -16.68
N ILE A 28 54.43 -6.38 -16.82
CA ILE A 28 54.51 -7.40 -15.79
C ILE A 28 55.65 -7.01 -14.84
N GLY A 29 55.31 -6.62 -13.62
CA GLY A 29 56.26 -6.44 -12.51
C GLY A 29 56.06 -7.54 -11.49
N ALA A 30 56.92 -8.55 -11.52
CA ALA A 30 57.00 -9.60 -10.51
C ALA A 30 57.64 -9.04 -9.23
N THR A 31 56.90 -9.04 -8.12
CA THR A 31 57.46 -8.86 -6.77
C THR A 31 57.02 -10.02 -5.89
N ALA A 32 57.99 -10.88 -5.59
CA ALA A 32 57.89 -11.90 -4.56
C ALA A 32 57.94 -11.23 -3.17
N ILE A 33 56.88 -11.42 -2.39
CA ILE A 33 56.84 -11.15 -0.94
C ILE A 33 56.09 -12.37 -0.38
N GLY A 34 56.76 -13.34 0.21
CA GLY A 34 57.15 -13.25 1.61
C GLY A 34 56.03 -13.80 2.50
N LEU A 35 55.83 -15.12 2.50
CA LEU A 35 54.95 -15.85 3.42
C LEU A 35 55.52 -15.75 4.84
N GLY A 36 55.19 -14.67 5.54
CA GLY A 36 55.40 -14.50 6.97
C GLY A 36 54.10 -14.79 7.71
N ALA A 37 54.00 -15.97 8.33
CA ALA A 37 52.94 -16.31 9.27
C ALA A 37 53.10 -15.49 10.57
N PHE A 38 52.58 -14.26 10.58
CA PHE A 38 52.35 -13.51 11.81
C PHE A 38 50.98 -13.88 12.36
N GLY A 39 50.98 -14.63 13.46
CA GLY A 39 49.79 -14.84 14.28
C GLY A 39 49.35 -13.51 14.90
N LEU A 40 48.45 -12.82 14.22
CA LEU A 40 47.70 -11.70 14.80
C LEU A 40 46.80 -12.25 15.90
N ARG A 41 47.27 -12.20 17.15
CA ARG A 41 46.39 -12.16 18.31
C ARG A 41 45.59 -10.87 18.17
N GLY A 42 44.37 -10.97 17.63
CA GLY A 42 43.41 -9.88 17.60
C GLY A 42 43.08 -9.51 19.05
N THR A 43 43.77 -8.51 19.58
CA THR A 43 43.30 -7.78 20.76
C THR A 43 41.95 -7.19 20.36
N ALA A 44 40.89 -7.60 21.06
CA ALA A 44 39.57 -7.03 20.88
C ALA A 44 39.69 -5.49 20.86
N PRO A 45 39.10 -4.79 19.89
CA PRO A 45 39.20 -3.33 19.80
C PRO A 45 38.78 -2.76 21.16
N GLU A 46 39.73 -2.09 21.81
CA GLU A 46 39.53 -1.39 23.06
C GLU A 46 38.38 -0.41 22.84
N ARG A 47 37.22 -0.68 23.46
CA ARG A 47 36.06 0.22 23.42
C ARG A 47 36.55 1.55 23.96
N SER A 48 36.73 2.53 23.07
CA SER A 48 36.94 3.92 23.50
C SER A 48 35.87 4.25 24.52
N PRO A 49 36.24 4.80 25.70
CA PRO A 49 35.26 5.16 26.72
C PRO A 49 34.19 6.00 26.04
N ALA A 50 32.95 5.53 26.07
CA ALA A 50 31.83 6.29 25.56
C ALA A 50 31.83 7.60 26.35
N LEU A 51 32.24 8.69 25.69
CA LEU A 51 32.03 10.01 26.24
C LEU A 51 30.52 10.10 26.45
N ASP A 52 30.15 10.29 27.71
CA ASP A 52 28.76 10.47 28.16
C ASP A 52 28.28 11.81 27.60
N LEU A 53 27.94 11.80 26.31
CA LEU A 53 27.51 12.97 25.58
C LEU A 53 26.06 13.18 25.98
N MET A 54 25.78 14.33 26.60
CA MET A 54 24.40 14.74 26.86
C MET A 54 23.63 14.87 25.53
N PRO A 55 22.34 14.55 25.50
CA PRO A 55 21.52 14.76 24.32
C PRO A 55 21.47 16.26 23.98
N PRO A 56 21.31 16.61 22.69
CA PRO A 56 21.17 17.99 22.28
C PRO A 56 19.91 18.61 22.89
N THR A 57 19.97 19.87 23.31
CA THR A 57 18.79 20.61 23.80
C THR A 57 17.91 21.16 22.68
N SER A 58 18.42 21.18 21.44
CA SER A 58 17.70 21.57 20.23
C SER A 58 18.21 20.79 19.02
N VAL A 59 17.33 20.40 18.11
CA VAL A 59 17.69 19.74 16.84
C VAL A 59 16.93 20.39 15.70
N LEU A 60 17.60 20.72 14.60
CA LEU A 60 17.00 21.42 13.44
C LEU A 60 16.28 22.73 13.81
N GLY A 61 16.75 23.42 14.87
CA GLY A 61 16.11 24.63 15.40
C GLY A 61 14.81 24.37 16.19
N ILE A 62 14.49 23.10 16.48
CA ILE A 62 13.36 22.68 17.30
C ILE A 62 13.88 22.36 18.70
N ASP A 63 13.26 22.94 19.73
CA ASP A 63 13.59 22.62 21.13
C ASP A 63 13.26 21.15 21.43
N VAL A 64 14.21 20.47 22.07
CA VAL A 64 14.01 19.09 22.53
C VAL A 64 13.23 19.14 23.83
N ILE A 65 12.06 18.49 23.84
CA ILE A 65 11.15 18.43 25.00
C ILE A 65 11.01 16.99 25.50
N SER A 66 10.52 16.84 26.73
CA SER A 66 10.32 15.53 27.33
C SER A 66 9.07 14.82 26.81
N VAL A 67 9.02 13.50 26.96
CA VAL A 67 7.84 12.68 26.68
C VAL A 67 6.58 13.20 27.38
N SER A 68 6.66 13.63 28.64
CA SER A 68 5.51 14.17 29.36
C SER A 68 4.98 15.48 28.75
N ALA A 69 5.86 16.35 28.25
CA ALA A 69 5.49 17.58 27.58
C ALA A 69 4.76 17.32 26.25
N VAL A 70 5.22 16.36 25.45
CA VAL A 70 4.55 15.94 24.20
C VAL A 70 3.14 15.43 24.48
N ARG A 71 2.98 14.58 25.50
CA ARG A 71 1.65 14.09 25.91
C ARG A 71 0.72 15.23 26.31
N ALA A 72 1.23 16.24 27.02
CA ALA A 72 0.44 17.41 27.37
C ALA A 72 0.02 18.23 26.13
N ILE A 73 0.90 18.38 25.13
CA ILE A 73 0.58 19.03 23.85
C ILE A 73 -0.53 18.27 23.11
N GLY A 74 -0.42 16.94 23.04
CA GLY A 74 -1.42 16.06 22.43
C GLY A 74 -2.79 16.18 23.12
N ALA A 75 -2.81 16.09 24.45
CA ALA A 75 -4.03 16.19 25.26
C ALA A 75 -4.70 17.57 25.18
N ALA A 76 -3.93 18.66 25.09
CA ALA A 76 -4.46 20.03 25.01
C ALA A 76 -5.11 20.38 23.67
N ASN A 77 -5.10 19.44 22.73
CA ASN A 77 -5.48 19.64 21.35
C ASN A 77 -4.63 20.70 20.59
N ARG A 78 -3.41 21.02 21.05
CA ARG A 78 -2.64 22.19 20.56
C ARG A 78 -1.60 21.88 19.49
N ALA A 79 -1.32 20.60 19.24
CA ALA A 79 -0.49 20.21 18.10
C ALA A 79 -1.28 20.42 16.80
N ALA A 80 -1.14 21.57 16.17
CA ALA A 80 -1.18 21.57 14.70
C ALA A 80 -0.05 20.66 14.18
N GLU A 81 -0.07 20.27 12.90
CA GLU A 81 0.97 19.51 12.19
C GLU A 81 2.33 20.24 12.23
N ARG A 82 2.93 20.28 13.41
CA ARG A 82 4.20 20.91 13.73
C ARG A 82 5.11 19.80 14.17
N GLU A 83 6.35 19.92 13.72
CA GLU A 83 7.42 19.04 14.12
C GLU A 83 7.84 19.31 15.56
N ILE A 84 8.09 18.22 16.29
CA ILE A 84 8.44 18.22 17.70
C ILE A 84 9.67 17.33 17.87
N ALA A 85 10.67 17.82 18.60
CA ALA A 85 11.81 17.02 19.00
C ALA A 85 11.60 16.49 20.42
N VAL A 86 11.70 15.17 20.60
CA VAL A 86 11.35 14.47 21.84
C VAL A 86 12.53 13.67 22.34
N GLU A 87 12.97 13.96 23.55
CA GLU A 87 13.95 13.16 24.28
C GLU A 87 13.23 12.05 25.07
N GLY A 88 13.79 10.84 25.01
CA GLY A 88 13.34 9.74 25.87
C GLY A 88 14.18 8.49 25.73
N TRP A 89 13.69 7.41 26.33
CA TRP A 89 14.30 6.09 26.39
C TRP A 89 13.47 5.11 25.58
N TYR A 90 14.01 4.72 24.43
CA TYR A 90 13.35 3.87 23.45
C TYR A 90 13.58 2.37 23.76
N THR A 91 12.50 1.61 23.86
CA THR A 91 12.52 0.14 23.92
C THR A 91 11.73 -0.42 22.73
N PRO A 92 12.36 -1.21 21.85
CA PRO A 92 11.66 -1.84 20.74
C PRO A 92 10.67 -2.89 21.27
N ALA A 93 9.65 -3.17 20.46
CA ALA A 93 8.71 -4.23 20.78
C ALA A 93 9.42 -5.58 20.90
N GLY A 94 9.12 -6.28 21.98
CA GLY A 94 9.51 -7.66 22.21
C GLY A 94 8.99 -8.65 21.16
N THR A 95 9.45 -9.89 21.20
CA THR A 95 8.89 -10.96 20.36
C THR A 95 7.51 -11.32 20.93
N ARG A 96 6.46 -10.74 20.37
CA ARG A 96 5.07 -11.03 20.75
C ARG A 96 4.34 -11.73 19.61
N GLU A 97 3.70 -12.84 19.93
CA GLU A 97 2.71 -13.44 19.05
C GLU A 97 1.53 -12.47 18.93
N CYS A 98 1.41 -11.87 17.77
CA CYS A 98 0.28 -11.04 17.41
C CYS A 98 -0.76 -11.92 16.74
N PRO A 99 -2.05 -11.85 17.14
CA PRO A 99 -3.08 -12.52 16.37
C PRO A 99 -3.03 -11.99 14.94
N THR A 100 -3.18 -12.86 13.96
CA THR A 100 -3.32 -12.45 12.56
C THR A 100 -4.43 -11.41 12.52
N PRO A 101 -4.15 -10.18 12.06
CA PRO A 101 -5.16 -9.14 12.06
C PRO A 101 -6.36 -9.61 11.23
N ALA A 102 -7.55 -9.59 11.82
CA ALA A 102 -8.79 -9.91 11.11
C ALA A 102 -9.05 -8.91 9.95
N GLU A 103 -8.45 -7.72 10.05
CA GLU A 103 -8.57 -6.64 9.08
C GLU A 103 -7.22 -5.98 8.86
N PHE A 104 -6.84 -5.80 7.60
CA PHE A 104 -5.72 -4.94 7.26
C PHE A 104 -6.08 -3.52 7.69
N ALA A 105 -5.20 -2.91 8.49
CA ALA A 105 -5.48 -1.58 8.99
C ALA A 105 -5.51 -0.59 7.83
N VAL A 106 -6.69 0.03 7.67
CA VAL A 106 -6.99 1.04 6.66
C VAL A 106 -6.07 2.28 6.79
N SER A 107 -5.52 2.50 7.98
CA SER A 107 -4.57 3.57 8.27
C SER A 107 -3.21 3.02 8.71
N PRO A 108 -2.07 3.55 8.22
CA PRO A 108 -0.75 3.18 8.70
C PRO A 108 -0.51 3.62 10.15
N VAL A 109 -1.15 4.71 10.59
CA VAL A 109 -0.98 5.22 11.96
C VAL A 109 -1.87 4.52 12.99
N LYS A 110 -2.70 3.55 12.59
CA LYS A 110 -3.41 2.68 13.55
C LYS A 110 -2.39 1.82 14.29
N VAL A 111 -2.41 1.83 15.62
CA VAL A 111 -1.48 1.06 16.46
C VAL A 111 -1.71 -0.43 16.25
N ARG A 112 -0.76 -1.11 15.59
CA ARG A 112 -0.83 -2.55 15.32
C ARG A 112 -0.13 -3.31 16.44
N CYS A 113 -0.42 -4.60 16.55
CA CYS A 113 0.53 -5.50 17.19
C CYS A 113 1.63 -5.80 16.14
N PRO A 114 2.94 -5.65 16.45
CA PRO A 114 3.53 -5.48 17.78
C PRO A 114 3.78 -4.04 18.24
N ASP A 115 3.48 -3.01 17.45
CA ASP A 115 3.71 -1.59 17.79
C ASP A 115 3.17 -1.17 19.17
N GLN A 116 2.11 -1.82 19.66
CA GLN A 116 1.57 -1.63 21.01
C GLN A 116 2.58 -1.90 22.14
N PHE A 117 3.67 -2.61 21.85
CA PHE A 117 4.72 -2.97 22.79
C PHE A 117 6.03 -2.22 22.55
N GLU A 118 6.06 -1.29 21.60
CA GLU A 118 7.16 -0.37 21.36
C GLU A 118 6.91 0.94 22.12
N TRP A 119 7.90 1.40 22.88
CA TRP A 119 7.72 2.52 23.80
C TRP A 119 8.87 3.51 23.76
N LEU A 120 8.54 4.79 23.78
CA LEU A 120 9.43 5.88 24.16
C LEU A 120 9.02 6.35 25.56
N THR A 121 9.88 6.11 26.55
CA THR A 121 9.62 6.39 27.98
C THR A 121 10.41 7.61 28.45
N GLU A 122 9.91 8.35 29.44
CA GLU A 122 10.62 9.52 29.98
C GLU A 122 11.86 9.13 30.80
N ALA A 123 11.78 8.01 31.52
CA ALA A 123 12.86 7.46 32.33
C ALA A 123 13.40 6.16 31.73
N PRO A 124 14.67 5.78 31.98
CA PRO A 124 15.21 4.50 31.51
C PRO A 124 14.48 3.33 32.17
N GLU A 125 13.60 2.67 31.41
CA GLU A 125 12.85 1.51 31.88
C GLU A 125 13.17 0.27 31.06
N SER A 126 13.36 -0.87 31.74
CA SER A 126 13.46 -2.15 31.07
C SER A 126 12.10 -2.80 30.96
N LEU A 127 11.52 -2.72 29.76
CA LEU A 127 10.16 -3.18 29.49
C LEU A 127 10.08 -4.62 28.97
N VAL A 128 11.20 -5.22 28.57
CA VAL A 128 11.25 -6.59 28.04
C VAL A 128 12.25 -7.43 28.85
N PRO A 129 11.91 -7.85 30.09
CA PRO A 129 12.66 -8.87 30.81
C PRO A 129 12.51 -10.25 30.14
N THR A 130 13.63 -10.95 30.05
CA THR A 130 13.70 -12.34 29.60
C THR A 130 14.10 -13.24 30.76
N THR A 131 13.46 -14.40 30.86
CA THR A 131 13.92 -15.53 31.65
C THR A 131 14.42 -16.64 30.71
N ALA A 132 14.95 -17.74 31.26
CA ALA A 132 15.41 -18.86 30.45
C ALA A 132 14.36 -19.41 29.46
N ASN A 133 13.06 -19.24 29.73
CA ASN A 133 12.00 -19.86 28.94
C ASN A 133 10.94 -18.87 28.43
N THR A 134 10.94 -17.61 28.88
CA THR A 134 9.85 -16.67 28.56
C THR A 134 10.33 -15.24 28.42
N GLU A 135 9.65 -14.51 27.53
CA GLU A 135 9.76 -13.06 27.39
C GLU A 135 8.50 -12.41 27.97
N VAL A 136 8.66 -11.48 28.91
CA VAL A 136 7.53 -10.84 29.59
C VAL A 136 7.59 -9.33 29.40
N GLY A 137 6.96 -8.83 28.35
CA GLY A 137 6.68 -7.40 28.19
C GLY A 137 5.93 -6.79 29.38
N ARG A 138 6.36 -5.61 29.81
CA ARG A 138 5.77 -4.79 30.87
C ARG A 138 5.27 -3.47 30.28
N LEU A 139 4.24 -2.90 30.89
CA LEU A 139 3.81 -1.54 30.58
C LEU A 139 4.78 -0.54 31.23
N PRO A 140 5.01 0.63 30.60
CA PRO A 140 5.76 1.72 31.21
C PRO A 140 5.16 2.18 32.54
N THR A 141 6.04 2.60 33.46
CA THR A 141 5.69 3.20 34.75
C THR A 141 5.86 4.72 34.75
N SER A 142 6.74 5.25 33.90
CA SER A 142 6.89 6.68 33.60
C SER A 142 5.97 7.12 32.44
N PRO A 143 5.81 8.43 32.21
CA PRO A 143 5.16 8.92 31.01
C PRO A 143 5.78 8.31 29.76
N ALA A 144 4.92 7.81 28.85
CA ALA A 144 5.34 7.08 27.67
C ALA A 144 4.50 7.43 26.44
N LEU A 145 5.10 7.23 25.27
CA LEU A 145 4.47 7.31 23.95
C LEU A 145 4.68 6.00 23.21
N ASN A 146 3.75 5.63 22.34
CA ASN A 146 3.97 4.60 21.31
C ASN A 146 4.40 5.32 20.02
N PRO A 147 5.72 5.35 19.71
CA PRO A 147 6.17 5.96 18.47
C PRO A 147 5.69 5.12 17.26
N ASP A 148 5.42 5.80 16.15
CA ASP A 148 5.32 5.16 14.84
C ASP A 148 6.63 5.35 14.08
N LEU A 149 7.35 4.26 13.81
CA LEU A 149 8.61 4.27 13.05
C LEU A 149 8.36 3.95 11.56
N ASP A 150 7.18 4.26 11.04
CA ASP A 150 6.84 4.07 9.63
C ASP A 150 7.83 4.81 8.70
N GLY A 151 8.57 4.04 7.90
CA GLY A 151 9.59 4.56 6.99
C GLY A 151 10.94 4.90 7.64
N ILE A 152 11.18 4.45 8.87
CA ILE A 152 12.44 4.71 9.60
C ILE A 152 13.35 3.48 9.60
N ASP A 153 14.62 3.64 9.22
CA ASP A 153 15.65 2.62 9.37
C ASP A 153 15.77 2.24 10.84
N ARG A 154 15.68 0.95 11.15
CA ARG A 154 15.70 0.40 12.52
C ARG A 154 17.07 -0.16 12.92
N SER A 155 18.10 0.01 12.09
CA SER A 155 19.46 -0.52 12.35
C SER A 155 20.13 0.03 13.61
N TRP A 156 19.70 1.18 14.12
CA TRP A 156 20.18 1.81 15.35
C TRP A 156 19.54 1.26 16.63
N GLN A 157 18.45 0.47 16.52
CA GLN A 157 17.68 0.04 17.68
C GLN A 157 18.53 -0.82 18.63
N PRO A 158 18.31 -0.71 19.96
CA PRO A 158 19.00 -1.55 20.90
C PRO A 158 18.60 -3.01 20.68
N ARG A 159 19.57 -3.92 20.80
CA ARG A 159 19.28 -5.35 20.70
C ARG A 159 18.46 -5.79 21.89
N LEU A 160 17.37 -6.50 21.63
CA LEU A 160 16.64 -7.21 22.68
C LEU A 160 17.48 -8.38 23.21
N PRO A 161 17.35 -8.70 24.50
CA PRO A 161 17.96 -9.90 25.05
C PRO A 161 17.43 -11.14 24.31
N SER A 162 18.33 -12.08 23.98
CA SER A 162 17.94 -13.31 23.30
C SER A 162 17.11 -14.21 24.22
N VAL A 163 16.03 -14.79 23.68
CA VAL A 163 15.25 -15.85 24.34
C VAL A 163 16.21 -16.98 24.76
N GLY A 164 16.08 -17.49 25.99
CA GLY A 164 17.02 -18.46 26.55
C GLY A 164 18.08 -17.84 27.48
N THR A 165 18.27 -16.51 27.44
CA THR A 165 19.18 -15.80 28.34
C THR A 165 18.37 -15.01 29.36
N SER A 166 18.68 -15.17 30.65
CA SER A 166 18.10 -14.32 31.68
C SER A 166 18.69 -12.90 31.55
N GLY A 167 17.83 -11.91 31.36
CA GLY A 167 18.26 -10.56 31.04
C GLY A 167 17.11 -9.55 31.02
N SER A 168 17.45 -8.33 30.66
CA SER A 168 16.50 -7.22 30.58
C SER A 168 16.84 -6.36 29.37
N SER A 169 15.84 -5.84 28.66
CA SER A 169 16.09 -4.85 27.60
C SER A 169 16.86 -3.66 28.16
N THR A 170 17.86 -3.19 27.41
CA THR A 170 18.53 -1.93 27.70
C THR A 170 17.93 -0.88 26.77
N PRO A 171 17.12 0.07 27.27
CA PRO A 171 16.56 1.10 26.42
C PRO A 171 17.69 1.97 25.84
N ALA A 172 17.51 2.45 24.61
CA ALA A 172 18.42 3.42 23.99
C ALA A 172 17.96 4.84 24.35
N HIS A 173 18.89 5.72 24.72
CA HIS A 173 18.59 7.13 24.91
C HIS A 173 18.53 7.78 23.53
N VAL A 174 17.39 8.37 23.18
CA VAL A 174 17.13 8.88 21.83
C VAL A 174 16.58 10.30 21.85
N VAL A 175 16.81 11.01 20.74
CA VAL A 175 16.01 12.17 20.36
C VAL A 175 15.31 11.86 19.04
N PHE A 176 13.98 11.82 19.06
CA PHE A 176 13.16 11.69 17.86
C PHE A 176 12.66 13.05 17.40
N VAL A 177 12.59 13.27 16.10
CA VAL A 177 11.85 14.38 15.49
C VAL A 177 10.65 13.76 14.77
N GLY A 178 9.47 14.28 15.07
CA GLY A 178 8.23 13.79 14.50
C GLY A 178 7.03 14.67 14.83
N HIS A 179 5.85 14.22 14.43
CA HIS A 179 4.63 14.98 14.59
C HIS A 179 3.49 14.16 15.24
N MET A 180 2.49 14.90 15.73
CA MET A 180 1.21 14.36 16.18
C MET A 180 0.15 14.71 15.14
N ARG A 181 -1.00 14.02 15.15
CA ARG A 181 -2.10 14.23 14.20
C ARG A 181 -1.71 14.08 12.75
N ASP A 182 -0.99 13.01 12.47
CA ASP A 182 -0.77 12.61 11.09
C ASP A 182 -2.10 12.59 10.33
N ARG A 183 -2.15 13.24 9.18
CA ARG A 183 -3.34 13.33 8.32
C ARG A 183 -3.96 11.98 7.98
N ARG A 184 -3.16 10.91 7.99
CA ARG A 184 -3.59 9.52 7.74
C ARG A 184 -4.45 8.99 8.88
N ALA A 185 -4.47 9.63 10.04
CA ALA A 185 -5.36 9.29 11.16
C ALA A 185 -6.85 9.40 10.77
N ARG A 186 -7.22 10.23 9.80
CA ARG A 186 -8.62 10.33 9.31
C ARG A 186 -9.12 9.05 8.64
N LEU A 187 -8.21 8.14 8.30
CA LEU A 187 -8.53 6.82 7.75
C LEU A 187 -8.78 5.78 8.84
N CYS A 188 -8.56 6.13 10.11
CA CYS A 188 -8.88 5.25 11.21
C CYS A 188 -10.41 5.16 11.43
N PRO A 189 -10.90 4.02 11.93
CA PRO A 189 -12.28 3.91 12.40
C PRO A 189 -12.61 5.03 13.40
N GLN A 190 -13.85 5.52 13.39
CA GLN A 190 -14.26 6.63 14.26
C GLN A 190 -14.05 6.34 15.74
N THR A 191 -14.14 5.06 16.14
CA THR A 191 -13.89 4.58 17.52
C THR A 191 -12.42 4.63 17.94
N GLU A 192 -11.50 4.73 16.97
CA GLU A 192 -10.04 4.73 17.18
C GLU A 192 -9.38 6.06 16.77
N LEU A 193 -10.15 6.99 16.21
CA LEU A 193 -9.63 8.25 15.64
C LEU A 193 -8.80 9.05 16.65
N ASP A 194 -9.26 9.16 17.89
CA ASP A 194 -8.51 9.88 18.94
C ASP A 194 -7.16 9.21 19.23
N ALA A 195 -7.11 7.87 19.26
CA ALA A 195 -5.85 7.15 19.46
C ALA A 195 -4.89 7.37 18.28
N CYS A 196 -5.41 7.35 17.04
CA CYS A 196 -4.61 7.63 15.84
C CYS A 196 -4.10 9.07 15.80
N LEU A 197 -4.93 10.05 16.16
CA LEU A 197 -4.53 11.46 16.22
C LEU A 197 -3.50 11.74 17.31
N GLN A 198 -3.48 10.92 18.36
CA GLN A 198 -2.51 10.99 19.45
C GLN A 198 -1.26 10.12 19.22
N ARG A 199 -1.15 9.45 18.08
CA ARG A 199 0.07 8.72 17.73
C ARG A 199 1.17 9.70 17.35
N PHE A 200 2.36 9.49 17.90
CA PHE A 200 3.56 10.25 17.57
C PHE A 200 4.28 9.56 16.41
N VAL A 201 4.19 10.14 15.22
CA VAL A 201 4.84 9.60 14.02
C VAL A 201 6.25 10.16 13.93
N VAL A 202 7.24 9.28 13.89
CA VAL A 202 8.66 9.66 13.83
C VAL A 202 9.08 9.85 12.39
N ASP A 203 9.65 11.02 12.11
CA ASP A 203 10.13 11.40 10.79
C ASP A 203 11.65 11.37 10.69
N LYS A 204 12.35 11.48 11.84
CA LYS A 204 13.80 11.33 11.95
C LYS A 204 14.25 10.87 13.33
N VAL A 205 15.27 10.02 13.36
CA VAL A 205 16.04 9.73 14.57
C VAL A 205 17.25 10.66 14.59
N ALA A 206 17.17 11.71 15.40
CA ALA A 206 18.15 12.78 15.43
C ALA A 206 19.41 12.41 16.23
N TRP A 207 19.26 11.57 17.25
CA TRP A 207 20.32 11.24 18.17
C TRP A 207 20.05 9.89 18.85
N VAL A 208 21.08 9.08 19.05
CA VAL A 208 21.06 7.79 19.76
C VAL A 208 22.36 7.61 20.53
N ASP A 209 22.30 7.50 21.86
CA ASP A 209 23.43 7.17 22.75
C ASP A 209 24.74 7.92 22.41
N GLY A 210 24.66 9.24 22.26
CA GLY A 210 25.81 10.11 21.97
C GLY A 210 26.16 10.26 20.49
N ARG A 211 25.36 9.69 19.57
CA ARG A 211 25.66 9.68 18.13
C ARG A 211 24.50 10.21 17.33
N VAL A 212 24.80 10.80 16.17
CA VAL A 212 23.80 11.19 15.17
C VAL A 212 23.73 10.06 14.13
N PRO A 213 22.59 9.35 14.01
CA PRO A 213 22.43 8.35 12.95
C PRO A 213 22.51 8.98 11.55
N PRO A 214 22.85 8.20 10.51
CA PRO A 214 22.73 8.67 9.14
C PRO A 214 21.28 9.01 8.79
N LEU A 215 21.07 9.65 7.64
CA LEU A 215 19.73 9.85 7.09
C LEU A 215 19.00 8.51 6.98
N SER A 216 17.78 8.45 7.51
CA SER A 216 16.95 7.25 7.44
C SER A 216 16.57 6.95 6.00
N ARG A 217 16.85 5.71 5.57
CA ARG A 217 16.46 5.18 4.27
C ARG A 217 15.88 3.79 4.45
N VAL A 218 14.67 3.58 3.94
CA VAL A 218 14.03 2.27 3.88
C VAL A 218 13.68 1.94 2.43
N ASP A 219 14.11 0.78 1.95
CA ASP A 219 13.73 0.29 0.63
C ASP A 219 12.66 -0.82 0.80
N LEU A 220 11.43 -0.55 0.35
CA LEU A 220 10.27 -1.45 0.37
C LEU A 220 9.88 -1.84 -1.05
N LEU A 221 10.87 -2.29 -1.83
CA LEU A 221 10.69 -2.74 -3.21
C LEU A 221 10.61 -4.26 -3.25
N ASP A 222 9.63 -4.81 -3.97
CA ASP A 222 9.52 -6.25 -4.22
C ASP A 222 10.09 -6.60 -5.60
N GLY A 223 11.34 -7.06 -5.62
CA GLY A 223 12.01 -7.52 -6.85
C GLY A 223 12.43 -6.42 -7.83
N VAL A 224 12.05 -5.17 -7.60
CA VAL A 224 12.46 -4.00 -8.41
C VAL A 224 13.62 -3.27 -7.74
N LYS A 225 14.47 -2.61 -8.53
CA LYS A 225 15.55 -1.76 -8.03
C LYS A 225 15.31 -0.32 -8.44
N ALA A 226 15.51 0.61 -7.51
CA ALA A 226 15.60 2.03 -7.82
C ALA A 226 16.80 2.30 -8.73
N GLN A 227 16.58 3.17 -9.71
CA GLN A 227 17.60 3.71 -10.61
C GLN A 227 18.34 4.88 -9.97
N SER A 228 17.63 5.70 -9.19
CA SER A 228 18.18 6.89 -8.53
C SER A 228 18.87 6.53 -7.22
N THR A 229 19.85 7.34 -6.83
CA THR A 229 20.45 7.29 -5.49
C THR A 229 19.75 8.29 -4.56
N PRO A 230 19.89 8.16 -3.22
CA PRO A 230 19.41 9.17 -2.29
C PRO A 230 19.95 10.58 -2.58
N GLY A 231 21.19 10.69 -3.10
CA GLY A 231 21.77 11.97 -3.51
C GLY A 231 21.01 12.60 -4.68
N ASP A 232 20.61 11.80 -5.67
CA ASP A 232 19.82 12.26 -6.81
C ASP A 232 18.46 12.79 -6.37
N ILE A 233 17.78 12.04 -5.49
CA ILE A 233 16.49 12.44 -4.93
C ILE A 233 16.60 13.70 -4.08
N ALA A 234 17.66 13.83 -3.28
CA ALA A 234 17.93 15.04 -2.52
C ALA A 234 18.15 16.27 -3.41
N MET A 235 18.79 16.11 -4.58
CA MET A 235 18.91 17.18 -5.57
C MET A 235 17.55 17.58 -6.15
N VAL A 236 16.69 16.62 -6.53
CA VAL A 236 15.35 16.91 -7.06
C VAL A 236 14.50 17.68 -6.04
N VAL A 237 14.52 17.26 -4.78
CA VAL A 237 13.81 17.97 -3.69
C VAL A 237 14.41 19.36 -3.47
N GLY A 238 15.74 19.48 -3.41
CA GLY A 238 16.42 20.76 -3.21
C GLY A 238 16.19 21.78 -4.33
N ASP A 239 15.98 21.33 -5.57
CA ASP A 239 15.65 22.22 -6.69
C ASP A 239 14.25 22.84 -6.55
N GLN A 240 13.29 22.13 -5.93
CA GLN A 240 11.93 22.65 -5.72
C GLN A 240 11.73 23.31 -4.35
N ALA A 241 12.44 22.84 -3.34
CA ALA A 241 12.35 23.28 -1.95
C ALA A 241 13.76 23.49 -1.38
N PRO A 242 14.46 24.57 -1.78
CA PRO A 242 15.87 24.78 -1.46
C PRO A 242 16.17 24.98 0.03
N ASP A 243 15.16 25.38 0.80
CA ASP A 243 15.26 25.57 2.25
C ASP A 243 14.81 24.32 3.04
N ALA A 244 14.41 23.25 2.35
CA ALA A 244 13.93 22.03 2.98
C ALA A 244 15.08 21.18 3.53
N THR A 245 14.92 20.67 4.75
CA THR A 245 15.84 19.67 5.33
C THR A 245 15.19 18.29 5.30
N ILE A 246 15.78 17.36 4.54
CA ILE A 246 15.26 15.99 4.44
C ILE A 246 15.44 15.25 5.77
N LEU A 247 14.34 14.69 6.27
CA LEU A 247 14.24 13.96 7.53
C LEU A 247 14.40 12.45 7.32
N SER A 248 13.71 11.91 6.31
CA SER A 248 13.74 10.49 5.93
C SER A 248 13.34 10.29 4.46
N MET A 249 13.71 9.12 3.93
CA MET A 249 13.35 8.67 2.59
C MET A 249 12.87 7.21 2.63
N VAL A 250 11.77 6.93 1.94
CA VAL A 250 11.28 5.58 1.71
C VAL A 250 11.14 5.33 0.22
N THR A 251 11.75 4.26 -0.27
CA THR A 251 11.59 3.81 -1.65
C THR A 251 10.50 2.74 -1.69
N VAL A 252 9.50 2.90 -2.54
CA VAL A 252 8.37 1.96 -2.67
C VAL A 252 8.06 1.68 -4.13
N ASP A 253 7.43 0.53 -4.39
CA ASP A 253 6.74 0.31 -5.67
C ASP A 253 5.48 1.19 -5.72
N GLY A 254 5.01 1.55 -6.92
CA GLY A 254 3.79 2.33 -7.09
C GLY A 254 2.57 1.68 -6.42
N ASN A 255 2.00 0.66 -7.05
CA ASN A 255 0.97 -0.17 -6.44
C ASN A 255 1.52 -1.59 -6.22
N PRO A 256 1.42 -2.20 -5.03
CA PRO A 256 0.72 -1.75 -3.82
C PRO A 256 1.54 -0.90 -2.84
N GLY A 257 2.84 -0.71 -3.07
CA GLY A 257 3.77 -0.10 -2.10
C GLY A 257 3.36 1.29 -1.61
N LEU A 258 3.06 2.22 -2.51
CA LEU A 258 2.64 3.58 -2.14
C LEU A 258 1.34 3.58 -1.33
N SER A 259 0.39 2.71 -1.68
CA SER A 259 -0.90 2.59 -0.98
C SER A 259 -0.74 2.14 0.47
N ALA A 260 0.33 1.42 0.80
CA ALA A 260 0.61 0.99 2.17
C ALA A 260 1.10 2.15 3.06
N ILE A 261 1.88 3.08 2.51
CA ILE A 261 2.43 4.23 3.25
C ILE A 261 1.47 5.43 3.20
N GLU A 262 0.90 5.71 2.04
CA GLU A 262 0.02 6.85 1.75
C GLU A 262 -1.30 6.37 1.12
N PRO A 263 -2.21 5.77 1.91
CA PRO A 263 -3.40 5.14 1.35
C PRO A 263 -4.34 6.08 0.60
N SER A 264 -4.27 7.39 0.85
CA SER A 264 -5.05 8.38 0.08
C SER A 264 -4.69 8.40 -1.41
N LEU A 265 -3.48 7.99 -1.77
CA LEU A 265 -3.03 7.86 -3.15
C LEU A 265 -3.35 6.52 -3.79
N GLY A 266 -3.71 5.51 -3.00
CA GLY A 266 -4.00 4.16 -3.49
C GLY A 266 -5.21 4.06 -4.42
N THR A 267 -5.97 5.14 -4.57
CA THR A 267 -7.09 5.24 -5.54
C THR A 267 -6.63 5.44 -6.99
N GLY A 268 -5.33 5.67 -7.23
CA GLY A 268 -4.79 5.96 -8.56
C GLY A 268 -5.07 7.36 -9.06
N ARG A 269 -5.58 8.24 -8.20
CA ARG A 269 -5.75 9.65 -8.54
C ARG A 269 -4.42 10.26 -8.98
N ARG A 270 -4.43 10.87 -10.17
CA ARG A 270 -3.28 11.53 -10.81
C ARG A 270 -2.17 10.60 -11.33
N GLY A 271 -2.42 9.28 -11.39
CA GLY A 271 -1.50 8.31 -11.98
C GLY A 271 -0.18 8.11 -11.22
N VAL A 272 -0.07 8.64 -9.99
CA VAL A 272 1.17 8.53 -9.20
C VAL A 272 1.51 7.06 -8.92
N ILE A 273 0.50 6.22 -8.66
CA ILE A 273 0.71 4.79 -8.41
C ILE A 273 1.08 3.99 -9.66
N ASP A 274 0.96 4.57 -10.85
CA ASP A 274 1.28 3.89 -12.12
C ASP A 274 2.79 3.84 -12.38
N HIS A 275 3.57 4.57 -11.58
CA HIS A 275 5.03 4.53 -11.64
C HIS A 275 5.58 3.29 -10.93
N SER A 276 6.57 2.63 -11.53
CA SER A 276 7.13 1.39 -10.98
C SER A 276 7.86 1.60 -9.66
N VAL A 277 8.57 2.71 -9.50
CA VAL A 277 9.34 3.03 -8.29
C VAL A 277 9.14 4.50 -7.93
N LEU A 278 8.85 4.74 -6.66
CA LEU A 278 8.60 6.05 -6.07
C LEU A 278 9.45 6.25 -4.82
N TRP A 279 9.83 7.49 -4.57
CA TRP A 279 10.49 7.91 -3.34
C TRP A 279 9.55 8.81 -2.55
N VAL A 280 9.14 8.36 -1.38
CA VAL A 280 8.42 9.16 -0.38
C VAL A 280 9.45 9.85 0.51
N VAL A 281 9.55 11.17 0.41
CA VAL A 281 10.55 11.97 1.11
C VAL A 281 9.86 12.88 2.11
N ARG A 282 10.20 12.74 3.39
CA ARG A 282 9.70 13.63 4.46
C ARG A 282 10.74 14.73 4.70
N ALA A 283 10.33 15.98 4.65
CA ALA A 283 11.23 17.12 4.77
C ALA A 283 10.65 18.22 5.66
N LEU A 284 11.53 18.90 6.39
CA LEU A 284 11.20 20.05 7.21
C LEU A 284 11.41 21.34 6.43
N GLU A 285 10.34 22.11 6.22
CA GLU A 285 10.38 23.45 5.64
C GLU A 285 10.00 24.50 6.67
N ALA A 286 10.99 25.32 7.03
CA ALA A 286 10.94 26.22 8.19
C ALA A 286 10.62 25.46 9.49
N THR A 287 9.34 25.18 9.75
CA THR A 287 8.85 24.43 10.92
C THR A 287 7.70 23.49 10.60
N ARG A 288 7.44 23.23 9.31
CA ARG A 288 6.34 22.40 8.82
C ARG A 288 6.91 21.16 8.18
N LEU A 289 6.30 20.02 8.48
CA LEU A 289 6.56 18.79 7.76
C LEU A 289 5.87 18.87 6.40
N GLU A 290 6.63 18.61 5.35
CA GLU A 290 6.14 18.43 4.00
C GLU A 290 6.53 17.01 3.53
N THR A 291 5.61 16.35 2.84
CA THR A 291 5.87 15.05 2.21
C THR A 291 5.95 15.24 0.70
N TYR A 292 7.06 14.81 0.13
CA TYR A 292 7.32 14.80 -1.30
C TYR A 292 7.23 13.38 -1.85
N ILE A 293 6.78 13.25 -3.09
CA ILE A 293 6.85 12.00 -3.85
C ILE A 293 7.64 12.29 -5.11
N VAL A 294 8.76 11.59 -5.28
CA VAL A 294 9.63 11.73 -6.44
C VAL A 294 9.55 10.46 -7.27
N VAL A 295 9.33 10.60 -8.57
CA VAL A 295 9.31 9.46 -9.51
C VAL A 295 10.73 9.08 -9.86
N ASP A 296 11.10 7.84 -9.55
CA ASP A 296 12.45 7.34 -9.74
C ASP A 296 12.90 7.40 -11.22
N GLY A 297 14.14 7.82 -11.45
CA GLY A 297 14.70 7.99 -12.80
C GLY A 297 14.21 9.25 -13.53
N SER A 298 13.49 10.15 -12.87
CA SER A 298 13.00 11.40 -13.44
C SER A 298 13.18 12.60 -12.49
N ASP A 299 12.86 13.80 -12.96
CA ASP A 299 12.77 15.01 -12.14
C ASP A 299 11.33 15.30 -11.66
N ALA A 300 10.36 14.43 -11.97
CA ALA A 300 8.96 14.62 -11.60
C ALA A 300 8.77 14.48 -10.09
N ILE A 301 8.20 15.52 -9.48
CA ILE A 301 8.02 15.63 -8.04
C ILE A 301 6.65 16.20 -7.69
N TYR A 302 6.01 15.52 -6.74
CA TYR A 302 4.73 15.90 -6.17
C TYR A 302 4.93 16.34 -4.72
N ARG A 303 4.20 17.36 -4.30
CA ARG A 303 4.03 17.70 -2.89
C ARG A 303 2.67 17.20 -2.41
N MET A 304 2.68 16.54 -1.27
CA MET A 304 1.47 16.08 -0.63
C MET A 304 0.69 17.23 0.00
N THR A 305 -0.62 17.27 -0.22
CA THR A 305 -1.53 18.24 0.41
C THR A 305 -2.04 17.72 1.76
N ALA A 306 -2.56 18.61 2.61
CA ALA A 306 -3.22 18.20 3.86
C ALA A 306 -4.37 17.20 3.61
N ASP A 307 -5.07 17.34 2.47
CA ASP A 307 -6.16 16.45 2.05
C ASP A 307 -5.68 15.10 1.47
N GLY A 308 -4.38 14.81 1.47
CA GLY A 308 -3.85 13.52 1.00
C GLY A 308 -3.66 13.41 -0.50
N ASP A 309 -3.92 14.46 -1.27
CA ASP A 309 -3.66 14.49 -2.71
C ASP A 309 -2.19 14.82 -3.00
N ALA A 310 -1.65 14.28 -4.09
CA ALA A 310 -0.29 14.56 -4.59
C ALA A 310 -0.32 15.69 -5.64
N LEU A 311 0.10 16.90 -5.30
CA LEU A 311 0.14 18.08 -6.19
C LEU A 311 1.46 18.12 -6.96
N PRO A 312 1.47 18.07 -8.31
CA PRO A 312 2.70 18.27 -9.08
C PRO A 312 3.29 19.66 -8.81
N ILE A 313 4.56 19.73 -8.45
CA ILE A 313 5.23 21.00 -8.14
C ILE A 313 6.48 21.26 -8.98
N GLY A 314 7.03 20.24 -9.64
CA GLY A 314 8.22 20.39 -10.47
C GLY A 314 8.52 19.16 -11.31
N GLY A 315 9.43 19.36 -12.27
CA GLY A 315 9.90 18.31 -13.17
C GLY A 315 9.13 18.16 -14.47
N SER A 316 9.70 17.35 -15.35
CA SER A 316 9.06 16.84 -16.55
C SER A 316 8.18 15.67 -16.15
N PHE A 317 6.92 15.97 -15.83
CA PHE A 317 5.89 14.95 -15.87
C PHE A 317 5.85 14.46 -17.31
N VAL A 318 6.43 13.28 -17.56
CA VAL A 318 5.89 12.43 -18.62
C VAL A 318 4.44 12.33 -18.19
N SER A 319 3.52 12.99 -18.92
CA SER A 319 2.11 12.78 -18.68
C SER A 319 1.99 11.27 -18.52
N PRO A 320 1.55 10.74 -17.37
CA PRO A 320 1.19 9.33 -17.33
C PRO A 320 0.36 9.17 -18.60
N PRO A 321 0.76 8.24 -19.52
CA PRO A 321 0.20 8.18 -20.87
C PRO A 321 -1.27 8.44 -20.68
N GLU A 322 -1.79 9.54 -21.26
CA GLU A 322 -3.07 10.08 -20.78
C GLU A 322 -4.01 8.89 -20.60
N PRO A 323 -4.94 8.87 -19.64
CA PRO A 323 -5.92 7.81 -19.62
C PRO A 323 -6.48 7.61 -21.03
N SER A 324 -6.57 8.64 -21.88
CA SER A 324 -6.80 8.51 -23.32
C SER A 324 -5.74 7.71 -24.14
N ASP A 325 -4.44 7.76 -23.93
CA ASP A 325 -3.47 6.91 -24.66
C ASP A 325 -3.51 5.43 -24.26
N VAL A 326 -3.85 5.11 -22.99
CA VAL A 326 -4.10 3.71 -22.55
C VAL A 326 -5.55 3.28 -22.83
N LEU A 327 -6.52 4.19 -22.76
CA LEU A 327 -7.96 3.93 -22.99
C LEU A 327 -8.41 4.14 -24.45
N ALA A 328 -7.62 4.79 -25.32
CA ALA A 328 -7.93 4.96 -26.76
C ALA A 328 -7.29 3.88 -27.64
N LYS A 329 -6.38 3.07 -27.08
CA LYS A 329 -6.07 1.73 -27.61
C LYS A 329 -6.74 0.63 -26.79
N TRP A 330 -7.83 0.97 -26.11
CA TRP A 330 -8.81 -0.03 -25.71
C TRP A 330 -9.92 -0.05 -26.78
N PRO A 331 -10.24 -1.22 -27.33
CA PRO A 331 -9.64 -2.51 -27.00
C PRO A 331 -8.25 -2.67 -27.67
N PRO A 332 -7.34 -3.51 -27.15
CA PRO A 332 -6.06 -3.78 -27.81
C PRO A 332 -6.25 -4.21 -29.27
N GLU A 333 -5.33 -3.81 -30.14
CA GLU A 333 -5.40 -4.15 -31.56
C GLU A 333 -5.43 -5.67 -31.76
N GLY A 334 -6.38 -6.16 -32.56
CA GLY A 334 -6.59 -7.59 -32.80
C GLY A 334 -7.43 -8.32 -31.74
N SER A 335 -7.94 -7.63 -30.72
CA SER A 335 -8.82 -8.27 -29.73
C SER A 335 -10.22 -8.58 -30.27
N ILE A 336 -10.86 -9.60 -29.70
CA ILE A 336 -12.30 -9.82 -29.80
C ILE A 336 -12.97 -9.03 -28.67
N VAL A 337 -13.81 -8.05 -29.01
CA VAL A 337 -14.56 -7.28 -28.02
C VAL A 337 -15.95 -7.86 -27.80
N LEU A 338 -16.27 -8.05 -26.53
CA LEU A 338 -17.56 -8.55 -26.08
C LEU A 338 -18.19 -7.57 -25.11
N THR A 339 -19.50 -7.66 -25.01
CA THR A 339 -20.30 -6.92 -24.04
C THR A 339 -20.97 -7.97 -23.16
N LEU A 340 -20.62 -8.00 -21.88
CA LEU A 340 -21.24 -8.85 -20.88
C LEU A 340 -22.36 -8.08 -20.20
N SER A 341 -23.46 -8.78 -19.98
CA SER A 341 -24.60 -8.31 -19.21
C SER A 341 -24.18 -8.09 -17.75
N ASN A 342 -24.62 -7.00 -17.14
CA ASN A 342 -24.38 -6.77 -15.72
C ASN A 342 -25.49 -7.49 -14.93
N PRO A 343 -25.17 -8.48 -14.08
CA PRO A 343 -26.20 -9.20 -13.32
C PRO A 343 -26.91 -8.32 -12.28
N VAL A 344 -26.36 -7.15 -11.95
CA VAL A 344 -26.84 -6.21 -10.92
C VAL A 344 -27.92 -5.26 -11.46
N GLY A 345 -28.71 -5.73 -12.43
CA GLY A 345 -29.85 -5.00 -13.01
C GLY A 345 -29.54 -4.15 -14.25
N THR A 346 -30.59 -3.83 -15.00
CA THR A 346 -30.54 -3.13 -16.31
C THR A 346 -30.07 -1.67 -16.22
N ALA A 347 -30.00 -1.11 -15.01
CA ALA A 347 -29.58 0.27 -14.77
C ALA A 347 -28.05 0.47 -14.83
N ARG A 348 -27.26 -0.62 -14.77
CA ARG A 348 -25.80 -0.55 -14.88
C ARG A 348 -25.36 -0.69 -16.34
N PRO A 349 -24.34 0.07 -16.78
CA PRO A 349 -23.76 -0.14 -18.10
C PRO A 349 -23.19 -1.57 -18.17
N PRO A 350 -23.23 -2.19 -19.36
CA PRO A 350 -22.63 -3.50 -19.54
C PRO A 350 -21.11 -3.43 -19.36
N VAL A 351 -20.50 -4.59 -19.15
CA VAL A 351 -19.05 -4.70 -19.03
C VAL A 351 -18.47 -5.07 -20.38
N TRP A 352 -17.56 -4.25 -20.88
CA TRP A 352 -16.84 -4.59 -22.09
C TRP A 352 -15.62 -5.45 -21.77
N VAL A 353 -15.43 -6.51 -22.54
CA VAL A 353 -14.33 -7.46 -22.37
C VAL A 353 -13.55 -7.51 -23.67
N ALA A 354 -12.25 -7.26 -23.62
CA ALA A 354 -11.36 -7.42 -24.76
C ALA A 354 -10.54 -8.69 -24.60
N VAL A 355 -10.74 -9.66 -25.49
CA VAL A 355 -10.00 -10.92 -25.51
C VAL A 355 -8.87 -10.82 -26.53
N VAL A 356 -7.63 -10.79 -26.06
CA VAL A 356 -6.41 -10.79 -26.87
C VAL A 356 -5.90 -12.21 -27.00
N ASP A 357 -6.07 -12.81 -28.17
CA ASP A 357 -5.54 -14.14 -28.44
C ASP A 357 -4.13 -14.08 -29.03
N ARG A 358 -3.12 -14.49 -28.25
CA ARG A 358 -1.74 -14.65 -28.74
C ARG A 358 -1.46 -16.05 -29.27
N SER A 359 -2.33 -17.02 -29.00
CA SER A 359 -2.19 -18.40 -29.49
C SER A 359 -2.53 -18.52 -30.97
N GLY A 360 -3.40 -17.64 -31.48
CA GLY A 360 -3.96 -17.73 -32.83
C GLY A 360 -4.94 -18.88 -33.02
N ARG A 361 -5.34 -19.55 -31.93
CA ARG A 361 -6.21 -20.72 -31.89
C ARG A 361 -7.64 -20.40 -31.47
N LEU A 362 -7.89 -19.21 -30.93
CA LEU A 362 -9.22 -18.79 -30.52
C LEU A 362 -10.09 -18.53 -31.76
N ILE A 363 -11.10 -19.37 -31.96
CA ILE A 363 -12.09 -19.20 -33.03
C ILE A 363 -13.11 -18.14 -32.62
N ARG A 364 -13.57 -18.18 -31.36
CA ARG A 364 -14.67 -17.34 -30.90
C ARG A 364 -14.61 -17.13 -29.39
N ALA A 365 -15.03 -15.96 -28.95
CA ALA A 365 -15.37 -15.70 -27.56
C ALA A 365 -16.82 -15.17 -27.48
N MET A 366 -17.58 -15.54 -26.44
CA MET A 366 -18.96 -15.08 -26.25
C MET A 366 -19.40 -15.12 -24.79
N GLU A 367 -20.35 -14.26 -24.41
CA GLU A 367 -21.07 -14.41 -23.14
C GLU A 367 -21.87 -15.72 -23.15
N ARG A 368 -21.92 -16.42 -22.01
CA ARG A 368 -22.74 -17.62 -21.89
C ARG A 368 -24.22 -17.26 -22.07
N ALA A 369 -24.90 -18.02 -22.94
CA ALA A 369 -26.32 -17.81 -23.17
C ALA A 369 -27.15 -18.11 -21.91
N SER A 370 -28.07 -17.20 -21.58
CA SER A 370 -29.04 -17.38 -20.50
C SER A 370 -29.80 -18.71 -20.68
N GLY A 371 -29.78 -19.58 -19.66
CA GLY A 371 -30.50 -20.87 -19.67
C GLY A 371 -29.69 -22.08 -20.16
N SER A 372 -28.40 -21.93 -20.40
CA SER A 372 -27.49 -23.08 -20.57
C SER A 372 -27.28 -23.80 -19.23
N ALA A 373 -27.00 -25.11 -19.26
CA ALA A 373 -26.84 -25.92 -18.06
C ALA A 373 -25.69 -25.40 -17.19
N ASP A 374 -25.94 -25.27 -15.87
CA ASP A 374 -24.90 -24.85 -14.92
C ASP A 374 -23.79 -25.89 -14.85
N LEU A 375 -22.57 -25.42 -15.14
CA LEU A 375 -21.36 -26.16 -14.84
C LEU A 375 -21.06 -25.96 -13.35
N ASP A 376 -20.82 -27.07 -12.65
CA ASP A 376 -20.34 -27.04 -11.28
C ASP A 376 -18.86 -26.63 -11.32
N VAL A 377 -18.58 -25.37 -10.97
CA VAL A 377 -17.25 -24.78 -11.07
C VAL A 377 -16.81 -24.28 -9.70
N GLN A 378 -15.69 -24.81 -9.24
CA GLN A 378 -15.01 -24.33 -8.06
C GLN A 378 -13.98 -23.28 -8.48
N LEU A 379 -14.16 -22.05 -7.99
CA LEU A 379 -13.20 -20.97 -8.17
C LEU A 379 -11.93 -21.24 -7.34
N ASP A 380 -10.79 -20.77 -7.84
CA ASP A 380 -9.53 -20.75 -7.11
C ASP A 380 -9.52 -19.66 -6.02
N ASP A 381 -8.39 -19.52 -5.34
CA ASP A 381 -8.16 -18.51 -4.30
C ASP A 381 -8.11 -17.06 -4.85
N GLN A 382 -8.09 -16.89 -6.17
CA GLN A 382 -8.19 -15.61 -6.88
C GLN A 382 -9.60 -15.35 -7.44
N GLY A 383 -10.58 -16.16 -7.06
CA GLY A 383 -11.96 -16.03 -7.49
C GLY A 383 -12.14 -16.31 -8.98
N SER A 384 -11.30 -17.17 -9.59
CA SER A 384 -11.35 -17.48 -11.02
C SER A 384 -11.26 -18.98 -11.31
N ALA A 385 -11.74 -19.43 -12.47
CA ALA A 385 -11.63 -20.82 -12.92
C ALA A 385 -11.80 -20.97 -14.43
N ALA A 386 -11.27 -22.05 -14.99
CA ALA A 386 -11.49 -22.43 -16.38
C ALA A 386 -11.88 -23.91 -16.45
N VAL A 387 -12.97 -24.20 -17.14
CA VAL A 387 -13.51 -25.56 -17.25
C VAL A 387 -13.85 -25.86 -18.71
N VAL A 388 -13.53 -27.06 -19.18
CA VAL A 388 -13.91 -27.53 -20.51
C VAL A 388 -15.38 -27.95 -20.51
N GLU A 389 -16.16 -27.53 -21.51
CA GLU A 389 -17.56 -27.98 -21.65
C GLU A 389 -17.59 -29.50 -21.88
N PRO A 390 -18.37 -30.27 -21.10
CA PRO A 390 -18.46 -31.72 -21.26
C PRO A 390 -18.84 -32.13 -22.69
N GLY A 391 -18.00 -32.96 -23.32
CA GLY A 391 -18.19 -33.40 -24.71
C GLY A 391 -17.65 -32.44 -25.78
N HIS A 392 -17.15 -31.27 -25.39
CA HIS A 392 -16.60 -30.24 -26.28
C HIS A 392 -15.20 -29.81 -25.80
N PRO A 393 -14.15 -30.63 -26.04
CA PRO A 393 -12.82 -30.43 -25.49
C PRO A 393 -12.11 -29.16 -25.95
N ASN A 394 -12.61 -28.53 -27.00
CA ASN A 394 -12.13 -27.28 -27.57
C ASN A 394 -12.95 -26.06 -27.11
N ARG A 395 -13.88 -26.22 -26.17
CA ARG A 395 -14.67 -25.13 -25.60
C ARG A 395 -14.38 -24.99 -24.11
N VAL A 396 -13.90 -23.80 -23.73
CA VAL A 396 -13.53 -23.45 -22.36
C VAL A 396 -14.47 -22.40 -21.82
N HIS A 397 -15.02 -22.64 -20.64
CA HIS A 397 -15.76 -21.67 -19.84
C HIS A 397 -14.79 -21.04 -18.85
N LEU A 398 -14.57 -19.73 -18.98
CA LEU A 398 -13.76 -18.92 -18.10
C LEU A 398 -14.66 -18.17 -17.12
N PHE A 399 -14.47 -18.42 -15.83
CA PHE A 399 -15.20 -17.83 -14.72
C PHE A 399 -14.30 -16.90 -13.92
N TRP A 400 -14.83 -15.77 -13.48
CA TRP A 400 -14.15 -14.92 -12.51
C TRP A 400 -15.12 -14.02 -11.74
N GLU A 401 -14.70 -13.60 -10.55
CA GLU A 401 -15.43 -12.67 -9.68
C GLU A 401 -15.00 -11.22 -9.93
N GLY A 402 -15.59 -10.54 -10.92
CA GLY A 402 -15.30 -9.14 -11.20
C GLY A 402 -16.09 -8.16 -10.31
N SER A 403 -15.63 -6.93 -10.11
CA SER A 403 -16.42 -5.93 -9.38
C SER A 403 -17.75 -5.62 -10.09
N ILE A 404 -18.81 -5.30 -9.33
CA ILE A 404 -20.05 -4.67 -9.87
C ILE A 404 -19.75 -3.41 -10.69
N CYS A 405 -18.60 -2.87 -10.37
CA CYS A 405 -18.04 -1.65 -10.81
C CYS A 405 -16.98 -1.92 -11.86
N ASP A 406 -17.06 -3.00 -12.64
CA ASP A 406 -16.30 -3.22 -13.87
C ASP A 406 -16.96 -2.53 -15.07
N THR A 407 -16.18 -2.10 -16.04
CA THR A 407 -16.66 -1.80 -17.42
C THR A 407 -15.69 -2.28 -18.46
N ARG A 408 -14.44 -2.55 -18.09
CA ARG A 408 -13.39 -2.96 -19.01
C ARG A 408 -12.59 -4.06 -18.33
N ILE A 409 -12.46 -5.16 -19.02
CA ILE A 409 -11.71 -6.33 -18.60
C ILE A 409 -10.88 -6.75 -19.80
N ASP A 410 -9.59 -6.94 -19.59
CA ASP A 410 -8.69 -7.47 -20.62
C ASP A 410 -8.39 -8.92 -20.28
N ILE A 411 -8.65 -9.82 -21.23
CA ILE A 411 -8.31 -11.23 -21.15
C ILE A 411 -7.21 -11.48 -22.17
N GLU A 412 -6.04 -11.90 -21.72
CA GLU A 412 -4.92 -12.25 -22.60
C GLU A 412 -4.69 -13.76 -22.56
N ILE A 413 -4.80 -14.41 -23.72
CA ILE A 413 -4.53 -15.83 -23.90
C ILE A 413 -3.09 -15.97 -24.38
N ALA A 414 -2.24 -16.66 -23.62
CA ALA A 414 -0.84 -16.84 -23.94
C ALA A 414 -0.64 -17.69 -25.22
N PRO A 415 0.50 -17.53 -25.94
CA PRO A 415 0.76 -18.26 -27.18
C PRO A 415 0.68 -19.79 -27.06
N ASP A 416 1.01 -20.32 -25.88
CA ASP A 416 1.05 -21.76 -25.58
C ASP A 416 -0.21 -22.29 -24.89
N LEU A 417 -1.22 -21.44 -24.67
CA LEU A 417 -2.42 -21.72 -23.89
C LEU A 417 -2.15 -22.18 -22.44
N GLN A 418 -0.93 -22.05 -21.93
CA GLN A 418 -0.63 -22.39 -20.53
C GLN A 418 -1.03 -21.29 -19.56
N THR A 419 -1.38 -20.11 -20.06
CA THR A 419 -1.81 -18.99 -19.22
C THR A 419 -2.96 -18.23 -19.88
N ILE A 420 -4.00 -17.97 -19.09
CA ILE A 420 -5.05 -17.00 -19.39
C ILE A 420 -4.97 -15.92 -18.32
N ALA A 421 -4.58 -14.71 -18.70
CA ALA A 421 -4.47 -13.59 -17.77
C ALA A 421 -5.74 -12.73 -17.80
N ILE A 422 -6.32 -12.46 -16.63
CA ILE A 422 -7.48 -11.57 -16.47
C ILE A 422 -6.99 -10.29 -15.79
N ARG A 423 -7.15 -9.15 -16.46
CA ARG A 423 -6.76 -7.83 -15.96
C ARG A 423 -7.98 -6.93 -15.89
N ASP A 424 -8.40 -6.64 -14.66
CA ASP A 424 -9.49 -5.71 -14.39
C ASP A 424 -8.94 -4.29 -14.37
N THR A 425 -9.32 -3.46 -15.34
CA THR A 425 -8.76 -2.11 -15.52
C THR A 425 -9.61 -1.06 -14.82
N ARG A 426 -9.63 -1.01 -13.48
CA ARG A 426 -10.48 -0.01 -12.80
C ARG A 426 -10.06 0.58 -11.46
N PRO A 427 -10.55 1.83 -11.19
CA PRO A 427 -10.46 2.50 -9.90
C PRO A 427 -11.38 1.82 -8.89
N GLY A 428 -10.89 1.60 -7.66
CA GLY A 428 -11.56 0.84 -6.62
C GLY A 428 -12.90 1.42 -6.16
N CYS A 429 -13.97 1.21 -6.93
CA CYS A 429 -15.33 1.36 -6.46
C CYS A 429 -15.85 0.01 -5.95
N ASP A 430 -16.25 0.04 -4.67
CA ASP A 430 -16.88 -0.96 -3.80
C ASP A 430 -16.61 -2.45 -4.06
N ALA A 431 -16.29 -3.18 -2.99
CA ALA A 431 -15.83 -4.57 -3.00
C ALA A 431 -16.93 -5.62 -3.25
N ILE A 432 -18.03 -5.25 -3.90
CA ILE A 432 -19.05 -6.23 -4.28
C ILE A 432 -18.58 -6.92 -5.55
N ALA A 433 -18.36 -8.23 -5.45
CA ALA A 433 -18.02 -9.09 -6.57
C ALA A 433 -19.28 -9.60 -7.28
N THR A 434 -19.16 -9.80 -8.58
CA THR A 434 -20.14 -10.41 -9.47
C THR A 434 -19.44 -11.52 -10.24
N GLY A 435 -19.98 -12.73 -10.16
CA GLY A 435 -19.55 -13.81 -11.02
C GLY A 435 -19.81 -13.45 -12.48
N ARG A 436 -18.78 -13.57 -13.30
CA ARG A 436 -18.81 -13.38 -14.75
C ARG A 436 -18.36 -14.66 -15.41
N GLU A 437 -18.91 -14.94 -16.58
CA GLU A 437 -18.58 -16.13 -17.35
C GLU A 437 -18.44 -15.80 -18.82
N LEU A 438 -17.36 -16.32 -19.41
CA LEU A 438 -17.05 -16.19 -20.82
C LEU A 438 -16.79 -17.56 -21.43
N VAL A 439 -17.40 -17.84 -22.58
CA VAL A 439 -17.18 -19.06 -23.35
C VAL A 439 -16.18 -18.78 -24.47
N LEU A 440 -15.10 -19.55 -24.50
CA LEU A 440 -14.00 -19.48 -25.46
C LEU A 440 -13.98 -20.77 -26.30
N ASP A 441 -14.21 -20.65 -27.61
CA ASP A 441 -14.10 -21.75 -28.57
C ASP A 441 -12.72 -21.70 -29.26
N PHE A 442 -11.99 -22.81 -29.21
CA PHE A 442 -10.69 -23.01 -29.85
C PHE A 442 -10.79 -23.97 -31.04
N ASP A 443 -9.81 -23.92 -31.92
CA ASP A 443 -9.70 -24.81 -33.09
C ASP A 443 -9.30 -26.25 -32.77
N GLU A 444 -8.61 -26.43 -31.65
CA GLU A 444 -8.18 -27.73 -31.13
C GLU A 444 -8.45 -27.83 -29.61
N PRO A 445 -8.48 -29.04 -29.04
CA PRO A 445 -8.63 -29.26 -27.60
C PRO A 445 -7.68 -28.41 -26.75
N VAL A 446 -8.17 -27.96 -25.58
CA VAL A 446 -7.40 -27.20 -24.59
C VAL A 446 -7.27 -28.01 -23.31
N ASP A 447 -6.05 -28.14 -22.79
CA ASP A 447 -5.80 -28.73 -21.47
C ASP A 447 -5.93 -27.65 -20.39
N VAL A 448 -7.15 -27.45 -19.90
CA VAL A 448 -7.40 -26.48 -18.81
C VAL A 448 -6.70 -26.85 -17.51
N THR A 449 -6.33 -28.13 -17.29
CA THR A 449 -5.62 -28.55 -16.08
C THR A 449 -4.15 -28.09 -16.08
N ALA A 450 -3.59 -27.91 -17.27
CA ALA A 450 -2.26 -27.32 -17.46
C ALA A 450 -2.32 -25.79 -17.63
N THR A 451 -3.51 -25.21 -17.81
CA THR A 451 -3.71 -23.77 -17.99
C THR A 451 -3.79 -23.07 -16.64
N ARG A 452 -2.89 -22.12 -16.40
CA ARG A 452 -2.95 -21.24 -15.23
C ARG A 452 -3.83 -20.05 -15.51
N ILE A 453 -4.71 -19.71 -14.60
CA ILE A 453 -5.40 -18.43 -14.63
C ILE A 453 -4.60 -17.48 -13.75
N ASN A 454 -4.10 -16.42 -14.37
CA ASN A 454 -3.38 -15.39 -13.64
C ASN A 454 -4.29 -14.18 -13.57
N ARG A 455 -4.89 -13.96 -12.41
CA ARG A 455 -5.66 -12.76 -12.20
C ARG A 455 -4.78 -11.71 -11.52
N SER A 456 -4.58 -10.58 -12.20
CA SER A 456 -3.95 -9.43 -11.55
C SER A 456 -5.04 -8.59 -10.89
N THR A 457 -5.60 -9.08 -9.78
CA THR A 457 -6.34 -8.17 -8.90
C THR A 457 -5.30 -7.35 -8.13
N THR A 458 -5.45 -6.03 -8.18
CA THR A 458 -4.76 -5.14 -7.23
C THR A 458 -5.51 -5.04 -5.90
N PHE A 459 -6.42 -5.99 -5.65
CA PHE A 459 -7.35 -5.99 -4.53
C PHE A 459 -7.44 -7.40 -3.94
N GLU A 460 -7.22 -7.54 -2.64
CA GLU A 460 -7.59 -8.76 -1.93
C GLU A 460 -9.12 -8.85 -1.87
N GLU A 461 -9.66 -9.88 -2.53
CA GLU A 461 -11.08 -10.18 -2.52
C GLU A 461 -11.55 -10.52 -1.11
N ARG A 462 -12.49 -9.74 -0.61
CA ARG A 462 -13.39 -10.21 0.44
C ARG A 462 -14.75 -10.38 -0.20
N GLY A 463 -15.05 -11.61 -0.63
CA GLY A 463 -16.39 -11.99 -1.02
C GLY A 463 -17.36 -11.65 0.12
N TYR A 464 -18.42 -10.91 -0.19
CA TYR A 464 -19.46 -10.58 0.77
C TYR A 464 -20.52 -11.67 0.78
N ALA A 465 -20.87 -12.16 1.98
CA ALA A 465 -21.91 -13.16 2.13
C ALA A 465 -23.28 -12.51 1.88
N LEU A 466 -23.97 -13.00 0.86
CA LEU A 466 -25.34 -12.63 0.54
C LEU A 466 -26.25 -13.78 1.00
N ASP A 467 -26.97 -13.58 2.09
CA ASP A 467 -27.93 -14.56 2.62
C ASP A 467 -29.31 -14.19 2.10
N CYS A 468 -29.75 -14.91 1.06
CA CYS A 468 -30.99 -14.62 0.36
C CYS A 468 -32.25 -15.05 1.11
N GLY A 469 -32.12 -15.74 2.26
CA GLY A 469 -33.26 -16.33 2.94
C GLY A 469 -34.13 -17.15 1.97
N PRO A 470 -35.47 -16.99 1.96
CA PRO A 470 -36.36 -17.75 1.08
C PRO A 470 -36.49 -17.16 -0.35
N LEU A 471 -35.72 -16.13 -0.70
CA LEU A 471 -35.76 -15.56 -2.06
C LEU A 471 -35.09 -16.49 -3.06
N ASP A 472 -35.61 -16.54 -4.28
CA ASP A 472 -34.88 -17.14 -5.40
C ASP A 472 -33.67 -16.26 -5.80
N ARG A 473 -32.69 -16.87 -6.48
CA ARG A 473 -31.42 -16.22 -6.84
C ARG A 473 -31.61 -14.95 -7.67
N ALA A 474 -32.58 -14.93 -8.59
CA ALA A 474 -32.81 -13.77 -9.47
C ALA A 474 -33.39 -12.60 -8.67
N THR A 475 -34.45 -12.86 -7.90
CA THR A 475 -35.08 -11.87 -7.01
C THR A 475 -34.09 -11.34 -5.97
N CYS A 476 -33.26 -12.22 -5.41
CA CYS A 476 -32.26 -11.84 -4.43
C CYS A 476 -31.18 -10.91 -5.01
N THR A 477 -30.71 -11.21 -6.23
CA THR A 477 -29.69 -10.39 -6.91
C THR A 477 -30.22 -9.00 -7.27
N GLU A 478 -31.45 -8.92 -7.78
CA GLU A 478 -32.11 -7.64 -8.09
C GLU A 478 -32.29 -6.79 -6.83
N ARG A 479 -32.77 -7.37 -5.73
CA ARG A 479 -32.93 -6.65 -4.46
C ARG A 479 -31.61 -6.20 -3.84
N ALA A 480 -30.55 -7.01 -3.96
CA ALA A 480 -29.21 -6.63 -3.53
C ALA A 480 -28.72 -5.40 -4.31
N ALA A 481 -28.92 -5.39 -5.63
CA ALA A 481 -28.56 -4.26 -6.49
C ALA A 481 -29.22 -2.95 -6.04
N ASP A 482 -30.54 -2.99 -5.83
CA ASP A 482 -31.33 -1.84 -5.40
C ASP A 482 -30.94 -1.36 -4.00
N THR A 483 -30.71 -2.30 -3.08
CA THR A 483 -30.25 -2.01 -1.71
C THR A 483 -28.90 -1.30 -1.75
N VAL A 484 -27.93 -1.84 -2.49
CA VAL A 484 -26.60 -1.24 -2.67
C VAL A 484 -26.72 0.14 -3.27
N ALA A 485 -27.50 0.33 -4.34
CA ALA A 485 -27.69 1.63 -4.98
C ALA A 485 -28.23 2.68 -3.99
N ASN A 486 -29.24 2.32 -3.21
CA ASN A 486 -29.87 3.22 -2.25
C ASN A 486 -28.95 3.56 -1.06
N TYR A 487 -28.25 2.58 -0.52
CA TYR A 487 -27.38 2.78 0.64
C TYR A 487 -26.04 3.44 0.28
N SER A 488 -25.48 3.17 -0.90
CA SER A 488 -24.24 3.82 -1.36
C SER A 488 -24.39 5.34 -1.52
N VAL A 489 -25.59 5.81 -1.90
CA VAL A 489 -25.91 7.25 -1.97
C VAL A 489 -26.02 7.87 -0.57
N ARG A 490 -26.60 7.16 0.39
CA ARG A 490 -26.81 7.67 1.76
C ARG A 490 -25.58 7.57 2.65
N TYR A 491 -24.70 6.60 2.39
CA TYR A 491 -23.54 6.28 3.23
C TYR A 491 -22.26 6.14 2.39
N PRO A 492 -21.81 7.20 1.69
CA PRO A 492 -20.73 7.12 0.70
C PRO A 492 -19.33 6.78 1.27
N LEU A 493 -19.19 6.77 2.59
CA LEU A 493 -17.94 6.42 3.28
C LEU A 493 -17.98 5.03 3.94
N LYS A 494 -19.13 4.35 3.92
CA LYS A 494 -19.31 3.03 4.52
C LYS A 494 -19.35 1.97 3.44
N ARG A 495 -18.69 0.85 3.66
CA ARG A 495 -18.70 -0.31 2.75
C ARG A 495 -19.69 -1.33 3.27
N ILE A 496 -20.59 -1.83 2.42
CA ILE A 496 -21.50 -2.93 2.76
C ILE A 496 -20.71 -4.23 2.83
N VAL A 497 -20.89 -5.01 3.89
CA VAL A 497 -20.19 -6.28 4.19
C VAL A 497 -21.09 -7.50 4.11
N SER A 498 -22.37 -7.35 4.46
CA SER A 498 -23.36 -8.39 4.22
C SER A 498 -24.73 -7.78 3.98
N ILE A 499 -25.52 -8.47 3.18
CA ILE A 499 -26.94 -8.19 3.01
C ILE A 499 -27.67 -9.50 3.31
N ASN A 500 -28.51 -9.48 4.34
CA ASN A 500 -29.36 -10.62 4.70
C ASN A 500 -30.81 -10.27 4.40
N PHE A 501 -31.45 -10.99 3.50
CA PHE A 501 -32.87 -10.81 3.18
C PHE A 501 -33.73 -11.79 3.99
N ARG A 502 -34.63 -11.24 4.80
CA ARG A 502 -35.54 -12.02 5.64
C ARG A 502 -36.93 -12.05 5.02
N GLY A 503 -37.19 -13.04 4.18
CA GLY A 503 -38.53 -13.20 3.60
C GLY A 503 -38.78 -12.36 2.35
N PRO A 504 -39.98 -12.49 1.75
CA PRO A 504 -40.34 -11.80 0.51
C PRO A 504 -40.70 -10.30 0.69
N CYS A 505 -40.65 -9.77 1.91
CA CYS A 505 -41.23 -8.48 2.31
C CYS A 505 -40.24 -7.30 2.39
N ASP A 506 -39.12 -7.33 1.66
CA ASP A 506 -38.08 -6.27 1.67
C ASP A 506 -37.40 -6.02 3.03
N ASP A 507 -37.57 -6.93 3.98
CA ASP A 507 -36.77 -6.93 5.20
C ASP A 507 -35.35 -7.34 4.84
N SER A 508 -34.43 -6.38 4.97
CA SER A 508 -33.01 -6.62 4.76
C SER A 508 -32.18 -6.06 5.90
N ASP A 509 -31.22 -6.84 6.38
CA ASP A 509 -30.16 -6.35 7.24
C ASP A 509 -28.94 -6.04 6.38
N VAL A 510 -28.56 -4.77 6.31
CA VAL A 510 -27.33 -4.33 5.67
C VAL A 510 -26.28 -4.11 6.74
N THR A 511 -25.27 -4.98 6.78
CA THR A 511 -24.11 -4.81 7.67
C THR A 511 -23.03 -4.03 6.93
N PHE A 512 -22.43 -3.02 7.57
CA PHE A 512 -21.31 -2.26 7.04
C PHE A 512 -19.96 -2.68 7.65
N ASN A 513 -18.87 -2.23 7.06
CA ASN A 513 -17.50 -2.51 7.49
C ASN A 513 -17.13 -1.92 8.85
N ASP A 514 -17.91 -0.97 9.37
CA ASP A 514 -17.78 -0.48 10.74
C ASP A 514 -18.64 -1.28 11.75
N GLY A 515 -19.25 -2.39 11.31
CA GLY A 515 -20.15 -3.22 12.11
C GLY A 515 -21.56 -2.67 12.26
N THR A 516 -21.88 -1.52 11.65
CA THR A 516 -23.25 -0.97 11.67
C THR A 516 -24.18 -1.93 10.94
N VAL A 517 -25.28 -2.34 11.57
CA VAL A 517 -26.36 -3.07 10.90
C VAL A 517 -27.54 -2.13 10.74
N ILE A 518 -28.04 -1.97 9.52
CA ILE A 518 -29.26 -1.22 9.23
C ILE A 518 -30.30 -2.21 8.73
N ALA A 519 -31.36 -2.40 9.52
CA ALA A 519 -32.55 -3.09 9.08
C ALA A 519 -33.41 -2.12 8.25
N SER A 520 -33.72 -2.48 7.00
CA SER A 520 -34.84 -1.86 6.28
C SER A 520 -36.10 -2.62 6.62
N ASP A 521 -36.95 -2.05 7.47
CA ASP A 521 -38.30 -2.56 7.70
C ASP A 521 -39.25 -1.73 6.82
N THR A 522 -39.67 -2.31 5.70
CA THR A 522 -40.72 -1.73 4.86
C THR A 522 -41.99 -2.51 5.16
N SER A 523 -42.77 -1.99 6.11
CA SER A 523 -44.01 -2.60 6.60
C SER A 523 -44.79 -3.28 5.46
N CYS A 524 -44.85 -4.60 5.52
CA CYS A 524 -45.51 -5.41 4.50
C CYS A 524 -47.03 -5.18 4.57
N THR A 525 -47.57 -4.19 3.85
CA THR A 525 -49.01 -4.10 3.64
C THR A 525 -49.40 -5.21 2.68
N ALA A 526 -49.67 -6.40 3.23
CA ALA A 526 -50.34 -7.46 2.51
C ALA A 526 -51.63 -6.87 1.91
N THR A 527 -51.68 -6.80 0.58
CA THR A 527 -52.96 -6.56 -0.09
C THR A 527 -53.83 -7.77 0.23
N PRO A 528 -54.99 -7.62 0.89
CA PRO A 528 -55.85 -8.77 1.12
C PRO A 528 -56.24 -9.35 -0.24
N SER A 529 -55.91 -10.62 -0.45
CA SER A 529 -56.35 -11.37 -1.62
C SER A 529 -57.88 -11.34 -1.67
N PRO A 530 -58.52 -10.96 -2.80
CA PRO A 530 -59.94 -11.20 -2.97
C PRO A 530 -60.14 -12.69 -3.24
N GLY A 531 -60.71 -13.42 -2.27
CA GLY A 531 -61.07 -14.83 -2.37
C GLY A 531 -61.28 -15.47 -1.02
#